data_AF-A0A1V5IHJ0-F1
#
_entry.id   AF-A0A1V5IHJ0-F1
#
_cell.length_a   1.000
_cell.length_b   1.000
_cell.length_c   1.000
_cell.angle_alpha   90.00
_cell.angle_beta   90.00
_cell.angle_gamma   90.00
#
_symmetry.space_group_name_H-M   'P 1'
#
loop_
_entity.id
_entity.type
_entity.pdbx_description
1 polymer ?
#
loop_
_entity_poly.entity_id
_entity_poly.type
_entity_poly.pdbx_seq_one_letter_code
_entity_poly.pdbx_strand_id
1 'polypeptide(L)' 'MLELTRQRELRGWNKRQLGQEADLHPARVGVIENGRVRPYPVELARLAAALGWESDPEDLIREVGNDGETA' A
#
# COMPACT_ATOMS: atom_id res chain seq x y z
N MET A 1 -3.00 -7.94 -6.85
CA MET A 1 -2.88 -6.50 -6.48
C MET A 1 -2.44 -6.49 -5.02
N LEU A 2 -1.53 -5.63 -4.59
CA LEU A 2 -1.17 -5.59 -3.15
C LEU A 2 -2.29 -4.98 -2.29
N GLU A 3 -2.44 -5.45 -1.05
CA GLU A 3 -3.37 -4.85 -0.08
C GLU A 3 -3.10 -3.35 0.12
N LEU A 4 -1.83 -2.93 0.06
CA LEU A 4 -1.43 -1.53 0.04
C LEU A 4 -2.18 -0.71 -1.01
N THR A 5 -2.22 -1.23 -2.25
CA THR A 5 -2.90 -0.60 -3.39
C THR A 5 -4.40 -0.53 -3.13
N ARG A 6 -5.00 -1.62 -2.66
CA ARG A 6 -6.43 -1.70 -2.33
C ARG A 6 -6.81 -0.68 -1.26
N GLN A 7 -6.05 -0.59 -0.17
CA GLN A 7 -6.31 0.36 0.92
C GLN A 7 -6.18 1.81 0.47
N ARG A 8 -5.20 2.13 -0.38
CA ARG A 8 -5.08 3.45 -0.97
C ARG A 8 -6.31 3.79 -1.85
N GLU A 9 -6.73 2.86 -2.69
CA GLU A 9 -7.86 3.06 -3.62
C GLU A 9 -9.20 3.17 -2.91
N LEU A 10 -9.43 2.39 -1.83
CA LEU A 10 -10.61 2.52 -0.97
C LEU A 10 -10.74 3.91 -0.35
N ARG A 11 -9.62 4.60 -0.12
CA ARG A 11 -9.58 5.99 0.38
C ARG A 11 -9.72 7.03 -0.73
N GLY A 12 -9.81 6.62 -2.00
CA GLY A 12 -9.81 7.52 -3.15
C GLY A 12 -8.49 8.25 -3.35
N TRP A 13 -7.39 7.75 -2.76
CA TRP A 13 -6.09 8.40 -2.82
C TRP A 13 -5.31 8.01 -4.08
N ASN A 14 -4.63 8.98 -4.67
CA ASN A 14 -3.56 8.71 -5.63
C ASN A 14 -2.23 8.42 -4.89
N LYS A 15 -1.24 7.91 -5.62
CA LYS A 15 0.09 7.56 -5.07
C LYS A 15 0.81 8.75 -4.41
N ARG A 16 0.55 9.98 -4.88
CA ARG A 16 1.14 11.19 -4.30
C ARG A 16 0.55 11.48 -2.92
N GLN A 17 -0.74 11.31 -2.73
CA GLN A 17 -1.40 11.49 -1.44
C GLN A 17 -0.89 10.47 -0.42
N LEU A 18 -0.85 9.18 -0.77
CA LEU A 18 -0.28 8.17 0.13
C LEU A 18 1.20 8.45 0.45
N GLY A 19 1.99 8.85 -0.54
CA GLY A 19 3.38 9.24 -0.31
C GLY A 19 3.51 10.41 0.66
N GLN A 20 2.68 11.43 0.53
CA GLN A 20 2.67 12.59 1.43
C GLN A 20 2.32 12.19 2.87
N GLU A 21 1.27 11.39 3.06
CA GLU A 21 0.85 10.94 4.40
C GLU A 21 1.86 9.99 5.04
N ALA A 22 2.56 9.17 4.24
CA ALA A 22 3.55 8.20 4.72
C ALA A 22 4.99 8.73 4.75
N ASP A 23 5.24 10.01 4.46
CA ASP A 23 6.58 10.58 4.31
C ASP A 23 7.48 9.76 3.35
N LEU A 24 6.93 9.48 2.15
CA LEU A 24 7.54 8.69 1.09
C LEU A 24 7.40 9.39 -0.26
N HIS A 25 8.42 9.28 -1.11
CA HIS A 25 8.32 9.81 -2.47
C HIS A 25 7.23 9.05 -3.26
N PRO A 26 6.37 9.71 -4.07
CA PRO A 26 5.29 9.03 -4.80
C PRO A 26 5.78 7.91 -5.75
N ALA A 27 6.98 8.08 -6.31
CA ALA A 27 7.62 7.04 -7.11
C ALA A 27 7.99 5.79 -6.28
N ARG A 28 8.38 5.97 -5.00
CA ARG A 28 8.67 4.88 -4.06
C ARG A 28 7.42 4.08 -3.78
N VAL A 29 6.30 4.75 -3.49
CA VAL A 29 4.97 4.12 -3.36
C VAL A 29 4.63 3.31 -4.62
N GLY A 30 4.83 3.90 -5.81
CA GLY A 30 4.55 3.22 -7.07
C GLY A 30 5.37 1.95 -7.32
N VAL A 31 6.65 1.91 -6.97
CA VAL A 31 7.46 0.69 -7.12
C VAL A 31 7.14 -0.38 -6.08
N ILE A 32 6.72 0.03 -4.87
CA ILE A 32 6.25 -0.89 -3.83
C ILE A 32 4.93 -1.54 -4.27
N GLU A 33 3.93 -0.75 -4.65
CA GLU A 33 2.61 -1.24 -5.09
C GLU A 33 2.67 -2.17 -6.31
N ASN A 34 3.65 -1.96 -7.18
CA ASN A 34 3.89 -2.81 -8.34
C ASN A 34 4.69 -4.09 -8.00
N GLY A 35 5.03 -4.32 -6.72
CA GLY A 35 5.81 -5.48 -6.27
C GLY A 35 7.26 -5.51 -6.73
N ARG A 36 7.79 -4.40 -7.29
CA ARG A 36 9.16 -4.35 -7.82
C ARG A 36 10.22 -4.27 -6.72
N VAL A 37 9.82 -3.83 -5.53
CA VAL A 37 10.70 -3.72 -4.37
C VAL A 37 9.91 -4.07 -3.12
N ARG A 38 10.57 -4.80 -2.21
CA ARG A 38 10.06 -4.97 -0.85
C ARG A 38 10.46 -3.74 -0.02
N PRO A 39 9.51 -3.01 0.59
CA PRO A 39 9.81 -1.86 1.44
C PRO A 39 10.57 -2.28 2.70
N TYR A 40 11.32 -1.34 3.27
CA TYR A 40 11.93 -1.54 4.59
C TYR A 40 10.86 -1.55 5.68
N PRO A 41 11.09 -2.19 6.84
CA PRO A 41 10.14 -2.20 7.94
C PRO A 41 9.66 -0.80 8.37
N VAL A 42 10.56 0.19 8.34
CA VAL A 42 10.21 1.58 8.66
C VAL A 42 9.29 2.22 7.62
N GLU A 43 9.48 1.94 6.33
CA GLU A 43 8.59 2.43 5.26
C GLU A 43 7.21 1.77 5.39
N LEU A 44 7.19 0.48 5.70
CA LEU A 44 5.97 -0.29 5.87
C LEU A 44 5.16 0.19 7.08
N ALA A 45 5.82 0.47 8.20
CA ALA A 45 5.18 1.06 9.38
C ALA A 45 4.59 2.44 9.09
N ARG A 46 5.28 3.28 8.28
CA ARG A 46 4.75 4.59 7.87
C ARG A 46 3.54 4.46 6.95
N LEU A 47 3.58 3.54 6.00
CA LEU A 47 2.44 3.25 5.11
C LEU A 47 1.23 2.75 5.91
N ALA A 48 1.46 1.85 6.88
CA ALA A 48 0.41 1.39 7.79
C ALA A 48 -0.18 2.54 8.61
N ALA A 49 0.65 3.38 9.22
CA ALA A 49 0.19 4.55 9.97
C ALA A 49 -0.61 5.53 9.11
N ALA A 50 -0.12 5.85 7.91
CA ALA A 50 -0.80 6.73 6.95
C ALA A 50 -2.18 6.20 6.53
N LEU A 51 -2.31 4.88 6.44
CA LEU A 51 -3.57 4.23 6.13
C LEU A 51 -4.45 4.03 7.37
N GLY A 52 -3.95 4.23 8.59
CA GLY A 52 -4.66 3.80 9.80
C GLY A 52 -4.87 2.28 9.82
N TRP A 53 -3.88 1.53 9.35
CA TRP A 53 -3.88 0.06 9.37
C TRP A 53 -3.47 -0.41 10.76
N GLU A 54 -4.37 -1.13 11.45
CA GLU A 54 -4.18 -1.56 12.84
C GLU A 54 -3.58 -2.97 12.97
N SER A 55 -3.56 -3.74 11.87
CA SER A 55 -2.95 -5.08 11.82
C SER A 55 -1.44 -5.01 11.53
N ASP A 56 -0.80 -6.17 11.33
CA ASP A 56 0.61 -6.23 10.98
C ASP A 56 0.88 -5.45 9.68
N PRO A 57 1.82 -4.49 9.65
CA PRO A 57 2.22 -3.79 8.43
C PRO A 57 2.67 -4.74 7.30
N GLU A 58 3.19 -5.92 7.62
CA GLU A 58 3.55 -6.96 6.63
C GLU A 58 2.36 -7.44 5.80
N ASP A 59 1.14 -7.35 6.33
CA ASP A 59 -0.06 -7.67 5.57
C ASP A 59 -0.30 -6.72 4.39
N LEU A 60 0.27 -5.51 4.39
CA LEU A 60 0.09 -4.55 3.28
C LEU A 60 0.78 -4.99 1.99
N ILE A 61 1.80 -5.84 2.06
CA ILE A 61 2.51 -6.36 0.87
C ILE A 61 2.01 -7.73 0.43
N ARG A 62 0.93 -8.24 1.03
CA ARG A 62 0.28 -9.47 0.55
C ARG A 62 -0.45 -9.20 -0.77
N GLU A 63 -0.39 -10.16 -1.67
CA GLU A 63 -1.25 -10.17 -2.85
C GLU A 63 -2.69 -10.43 -2.43
N VAL A 64 -3.61 -9.59 -2.90
CA VAL A 64 -5.05 -9.81 -2.85
C VAL A 64 -5.57 -10.06 -4.27
N GLY A 65 -6.50 -11.01 -4.36
CA GLY A 65 -7.24 -11.30 -5.57
C GLY A 65 -8.00 -10.05 -6.02
N ASN A 66 -8.04 -9.84 -7.33
CA ASN A 66 -9.07 -8.99 -7.90
C ASN A 66 -10.30 -9.90 -7.90
N ASP A 67 -11.21 -9.78 -6.93
CA ASP A 67 -12.41 -10.62 -6.84
C ASP A 67 -13.33 -10.31 -8.05
N GLY A 68 -12.93 -10.83 -9.20
CA GLY A 68 -13.77 -11.18 -10.33
C GLY A 68 -13.99 -12.68 -10.28
N GLU A 69 -14.49 -13.20 -9.16
CA GLU A 69 -15.22 -14.46 -9.15
C GLU A 69 -16.59 -14.19 -9.78
N THR A 70 -16.65 -14.22 -11.12
CA THR A 70 -17.86 -14.69 -11.78
C THR A 70 -17.86 -16.20 -11.69
N ALA A 71 -18.81 -16.71 -10.91
CA ALA A 71 -19.31 -18.08 -10.97
C ALA A 71 -19.71 -18.50 -12.40
#